data_AF-A0AAX3LCK5-F1
#
_entry.id   AF-A0AAX3LCK5-F1
#
_cell.length_a   1.000
_cell.length_b   1.000
_cell.length_c   1.000
_cell.angle_alpha   90.00
_cell.angle_beta   90.00
_cell.angle_gamma   90.00
#
_symmetry.space_group_name_H-M   'P 1'
#
loop_
_entity.id
_entity.type
_entity.pdbx_description
1 polymer ?
#
loop_
_entity_poly.entity_id
_entity_poly.type
_entity_poly.pdbx_seq_one_letter_code
_entity_poly.pdbx_strand_id
1 'polypeptide(L)'
;MSSRILTTSIAGIDAFMRDPRGVLTHAEGGTVAVFADNAPAFYAITPERLAQLLEIEAQLSRPASDVTLDNQFFDEPVNVPMAVPMGKFALYAGWQPDADFQRQAALWGIALTQPATPEELAAFTAWWQAEGKVFTHIQWQQKLARHLQINRASNNGQPKRDINAFSEPDKQIPNGFRGAK
;
A
#
# COMPACT_ATOMS: atom_id res chain seq x y z
N MET A 1 -8.69 14.45 -4.25
CA MET A 1 -9.58 13.29 -4.56
C MET A 1 -10.96 13.83 -4.88
N SER A 2 -11.61 13.40 -5.97
CA SER A 2 -12.96 13.89 -6.31
C SER A 2 -13.98 13.29 -5.35
N SER A 3 -14.68 14.11 -4.57
CA SER A 3 -15.85 13.67 -3.78
C SER A 3 -17.09 13.63 -4.68
N ARG A 4 -17.84 12.52 -4.66
CA ARG A 4 -19.14 12.39 -5.34
C ARG A 4 -20.24 12.36 -4.29
N ILE A 5 -21.29 13.14 -4.52
CA ILE A 5 -22.43 13.25 -3.61
C ILE A 5 -23.66 12.73 -4.34
N LEU A 6 -24.39 11.82 -3.70
CA LEU A 6 -25.67 11.32 -4.20
C LEU A 6 -26.79 12.11 -3.53
N THR A 7 -27.81 12.47 -4.31
CA THR A 7 -28.96 13.24 -3.83
C THR A 7 -30.25 12.51 -4.22
N THR A 8 -31.14 12.31 -3.25
CA THR A 8 -32.48 11.72 -3.45
C THR A 8 -33.57 12.77 -3.58
N SER A 9 -33.29 14.02 -3.16
CA SER A 9 -34.23 15.13 -3.26
C SER A 9 -34.27 15.72 -4.68
N ILE A 10 -35.47 15.79 -5.25
CA ILE A 10 -35.72 16.25 -6.62
C ILE A 10 -36.75 17.37 -6.57
N ALA A 11 -36.49 18.45 -7.32
CA ALA A 11 -37.42 19.55 -7.48
C ALA A 11 -37.54 19.96 -8.95
N GLY A 12 -38.72 20.42 -9.38
CA GLY A 12 -38.89 21.06 -10.68
C GLY A 12 -38.36 22.50 -10.69
N ILE A 13 -37.90 22.97 -11.84
CA ILE A 13 -37.37 24.32 -12.02
C ILE A 13 -38.39 25.40 -11.65
N ASP A 14 -39.67 25.20 -11.96
CA ASP A 14 -40.74 26.15 -11.62
C ASP A 14 -40.97 26.26 -10.11
N ALA A 15 -40.88 25.13 -9.40
CA ALA A 15 -41.01 25.09 -7.94
C ALA A 15 -39.81 25.79 -7.28
N PHE A 16 -38.61 25.55 -7.81
CA PHE A 16 -37.39 26.20 -7.34
C PHE A 16 -37.39 27.71 -7.58
N MET A 17 -37.89 28.19 -8.73
CA MET A 17 -37.99 29.62 -9.01
C MET A 17 -39.00 30.34 -8.11
N ARG A 18 -40.06 29.65 -7.68
CA ARG A 18 -41.10 30.23 -6.83
C ARG A 18 -40.64 30.38 -5.38
N ASP A 19 -39.99 29.36 -4.83
CA ASP A 19 -39.43 29.40 -3.49
C ASP A 19 -38.12 28.60 -3.39
N PRO A 20 -36.98 29.21 -3.74
CA PRO A 20 -35.70 28.51 -3.72
C PRO A 20 -35.27 28.15 -2.29
N ARG A 21 -35.68 28.93 -1.29
CA ARG A 21 -35.29 28.68 0.10
C ARG A 21 -36.08 27.55 0.69
N GLY A 22 -37.40 27.52 0.50
CA GLY A 22 -38.25 26.42 0.95
C GLY A 22 -37.82 25.09 0.37
N VAL A 23 -37.58 25.04 -0.95
CA VAL A 23 -37.12 23.82 -1.64
C VAL A 23 -35.78 23.32 -1.08
N LEU A 24 -34.85 24.23 -0.78
CA LEU A 24 -33.56 23.87 -0.17
C LEU A 24 -33.68 23.43 1.29
N THR A 25 -34.58 24.01 2.09
CA THR A 25 -34.79 23.61 3.49
C THR A 25 -35.52 22.28 3.63
N HIS A 26 -36.37 21.93 2.67
CA HIS A 26 -37.07 20.64 2.63
C HIS A 26 -36.23 19.51 2.00
N ALA A 27 -35.04 19.84 1.50
CA ALA A 27 -34.15 18.89 0.87
C ALA A 27 -33.48 17.96 1.89
N GLU A 28 -33.70 16.66 1.76
CA GLU A 28 -32.99 15.67 2.55
C GLU A 28 -31.49 15.75 2.29
N GLY A 29 -30.71 15.96 3.35
CA GLY A 29 -29.25 16.09 3.24
C GLY A 29 -28.75 17.41 2.65
N GLY A 30 -29.64 18.41 2.49
CA GLY A 30 -29.26 19.76 2.05
C GLY A 30 -28.77 19.83 0.60
N THR A 31 -29.15 18.86 -0.23
CA THR A 31 -28.84 18.82 -1.67
C THR A 31 -30.11 18.57 -2.46
N VAL A 32 -30.27 19.24 -3.61
CA VAL A 32 -31.45 19.13 -4.48
C VAL A 32 -31.01 19.01 -5.93
N ALA A 33 -31.58 18.06 -6.66
CA ALA A 33 -31.49 18.02 -8.12
C ALA A 33 -32.68 18.77 -8.74
N VAL A 34 -32.39 19.83 -9.49
CA VAL A 34 -33.42 20.65 -10.16
C VAL A 34 -33.59 20.17 -11.59
N PHE A 35 -34.82 19.82 -11.96
CA PHE A 35 -35.18 19.31 -13.29
C PHE A 35 -35.98 20.35 -14.08
N ALA A 36 -35.67 20.49 -15.37
CA ALA A 36 -36.45 21.22 -16.36
C ALA A 36 -36.79 20.27 -17.50
N ASP A 37 -38.06 20.22 -17.94
CA ASP A 37 -38.51 19.36 -19.03
C ASP A 37 -38.11 17.87 -18.88
N ASN A 38 -38.23 17.34 -17.65
CA ASN A 38 -37.84 15.97 -17.29
C ASN A 38 -36.34 15.64 -17.51
N ALA A 39 -35.50 16.67 -17.61
CA ALA A 39 -34.04 16.56 -17.68
C ALA A 39 -33.39 17.31 -16.49
N PRO A 40 -32.26 16.83 -15.95
CA PRO A 40 -31.55 17.51 -14.87
C PRO A 40 -30.92 18.80 -15.40
N ALA A 41 -31.33 19.95 -14.84
CA ALA A 41 -30.81 21.26 -15.21
C ALA A 41 -29.55 21.61 -14.40
N PHE A 42 -29.64 21.54 -13.06
CA PHE A 42 -28.52 21.80 -12.15
C PHE A 42 -28.77 21.19 -10.76
N TYR A 43 -27.73 21.19 -9.93
CA TYR A 43 -27.81 20.77 -8.53
C TYR A 43 -27.65 21.99 -7.63
N ALA A 44 -28.49 22.10 -6.62
CA ALA A 44 -28.43 23.13 -5.61
C ALA A 44 -28.11 22.50 -4.25
N ILE A 45 -27.37 23.22 -3.42
CA ILE A 45 -26.99 22.78 -2.07
C ILE A 45 -27.21 23.89 -1.06
N THR A 46 -27.51 23.54 0.19
CA THR A 46 -27.64 24.51 1.27
C THR A 46 -26.26 25.04 1.70
N PRO A 47 -26.19 26.26 2.27
CA PRO A 47 -24.94 26.80 2.80
C PRO A 47 -24.31 25.92 3.90
N GLU A 48 -25.14 25.34 4.76
CA GLU A 48 -24.69 24.42 5.82
C GLU A 48 -24.06 23.16 5.23
N ARG A 49 -24.68 22.60 4.18
CA ARG A 49 -24.14 21.42 3.50
C ARG A 49 -22.83 21.73 2.78
N LEU A 50 -22.73 22.90 2.15
CA LEU A 50 -21.48 23.36 1.54
C LEU A 50 -20.36 23.50 2.58
N ALA A 51 -20.65 24.08 3.75
CA ALA A 51 -19.66 24.23 4.83
C ALA A 51 -19.12 22.87 5.30
N GLN A 52 -19.98 21.88 5.49
CA GLN A 52 -19.58 20.51 5.84
C GLN A 52 -18.66 19.89 4.78
N LEU A 53 -18.98 20.08 3.49
CA LEU A 53 -18.18 19.53 2.39
C LEU A 53 -16.80 20.17 2.34
N LEU A 54 -16.72 21.48 2.55
CA LEU A 54 -15.45 22.21 2.64
C LEU A 54 -14.62 21.76 3.84
N GLU A 55 -15.25 21.48 4.98
CA GLU A 55 -14.55 20.97 6.16
C GLU A 55 -14.01 19.55 5.95
N ILE A 56 -14.79 18.67 5.33
CA ILE A 56 -14.33 17.33 4.95
C ILE A 56 -13.18 17.42 3.94
N GLU A 57 -13.29 18.31 2.94
CA GLU A 57 -12.20 18.54 1.99
C GLU A 57 -10.95 19.07 2.69
N ALA A 58 -11.09 19.98 3.65
CA ALA A 58 -9.99 20.47 4.45
C ALA A 58 -9.36 19.37 5.32
N GLN A 59 -10.16 18.49 5.94
CA GLN A 59 -9.67 17.35 6.71
C GLN A 59 -8.92 16.34 5.84
N LEU A 60 -9.39 16.08 4.62
CA LEU A 60 -8.74 15.18 3.66
C LEU A 60 -7.52 15.81 2.97
N SER A 61 -7.51 17.13 2.82
CA SER A 61 -6.41 17.89 2.23
C SER A 61 -5.31 18.22 3.24
N ARG A 62 -5.66 18.28 4.54
CA ARG A 62 -4.67 18.25 5.60
C ARG A 62 -3.96 16.90 5.51
N PRO A 63 -2.65 16.86 5.27
CA PRO A 63 -1.91 15.63 5.46
C PRO A 63 -2.15 15.20 6.91
N ALA A 64 -2.28 13.89 7.17
CA ALA A 64 -2.43 13.34 8.52
C ALA A 64 -1.19 13.55 9.42
N SER A 65 -0.39 14.57 9.14
CA SER A 65 0.81 15.00 9.84
C SER A 65 0.65 16.46 10.23
N ASP A 66 -0.27 16.71 11.16
CA ASP A 66 -0.14 17.81 12.11
C ASP A 66 -0.45 17.25 13.50
N VAL A 67 0.42 16.35 13.95
CA VAL A 67 0.61 16.15 15.37
C VAL A 67 1.47 17.33 15.80
N THR A 68 0.84 18.39 16.30
CA THR A 68 1.53 19.28 17.23
C THR A 68 1.94 18.40 18.41
N LEU A 69 3.18 17.94 18.39
CA LEU A 69 3.81 17.25 19.49
C LEU A 69 3.85 18.24 20.66
N ASP A 70 2.87 18.18 21.55
CA ASP A 70 3.07 18.63 22.92
C ASP A 70 4.16 17.74 23.52
N ASN A 71 5.39 18.26 23.44
CA ASN A 71 6.64 17.54 23.61
C ASN A 71 6.98 17.27 25.08
N GLN A 72 5.98 17.00 25.95
CA GLN A 72 6.19 16.98 27.41
C GLN A 72 5.50 15.86 28.19
N PHE A 73 4.77 14.90 27.60
CA PHE A 73 3.95 14.00 28.45
C PHE A 73 4.02 12.48 28.29
N PHE A 74 4.91 11.89 27.50
CA PHE A 74 5.11 10.44 27.59
C PHE A 74 6.58 10.03 27.47
N ASP A 75 7.23 9.97 28.63
CA ASP A 75 8.41 9.16 28.89
C ASP A 75 7.94 7.73 29.18
N GLU A 76 7.86 6.88 28.16
CA GLU A 76 7.72 5.42 28.31
C GLU A 76 8.29 4.73 27.05
N PRO A 77 9.14 3.69 27.16
CA PRO A 77 9.80 3.08 26.01
C PRO A 77 8.87 2.07 25.33
N VAL A 78 7.90 2.57 24.56
CA VAL A 78 7.07 1.72 23.70
C VAL A 78 7.66 1.69 22.30
N ASN A 79 8.23 0.53 21.98
CA ASN A 79 8.58 0.02 20.66
C ASN A 79 7.69 0.61 19.54
N VAL A 80 8.21 1.58 18.79
CA VAL A 80 7.46 2.27 17.73
C VAL A 80 7.26 1.33 16.53
N PRO A 81 6.03 1.04 16.09
CA PRO A 81 5.83 0.47 14.77
C PRO A 81 6.07 1.61 13.78
N MET A 82 7.19 1.55 13.04
CA MET A 82 7.51 2.51 11.99
C MET A 82 6.31 2.64 11.05
N ALA A 83 5.77 3.85 10.97
CA ALA A 83 4.64 4.20 10.13
C ALA A 83 4.94 3.80 8.68
N VAL A 84 4.24 2.77 8.21
CA VAL A 84 4.19 2.41 6.80
C VAL A 84 3.72 3.64 6.02
N PRO A 85 4.50 4.14 5.04
CA PRO A 85 4.10 5.31 4.26
C PRO A 85 2.79 5.02 3.52
N MET A 86 1.72 5.74 3.89
CA MET A 86 0.42 5.64 3.23
C MET A 86 0.50 6.28 1.84
N GLY A 87 0.57 5.46 0.79
CA GLY A 87 0.64 5.93 -0.59
C GLY A 87 1.49 5.01 -1.47
N LYS A 88 1.82 5.50 -2.67
CA LYS A 88 2.81 4.85 -3.54
C LYS A 88 4.19 5.44 -3.23
N PHE A 89 5.18 4.61 -2.96
CA PHE A 89 6.56 5.03 -2.70
C PHE A 89 7.57 4.15 -3.45
N ALA A 90 8.73 4.72 -3.76
CA ALA A 90 9.89 3.98 -4.22
C ALA A 90 10.53 3.25 -3.03
N LEU A 91 11.03 2.04 -3.25
CA LEU A 91 11.60 1.23 -2.18
C LEU A 91 12.89 1.87 -1.64
N TYR A 92 13.04 1.89 -0.31
CA TYR A 92 14.17 2.52 0.39
C TYR A 92 14.89 1.52 1.30
N ALA A 93 16.16 1.79 1.62
CA ALA A 93 17.09 0.87 2.30
C ALA A 93 16.70 0.44 3.74
N GLY A 94 15.60 0.97 4.28
CA GLY A 94 15.06 0.61 5.60
C GLY A 94 13.61 0.12 5.56
N TRP A 95 13.10 -0.20 4.38
CA TRP A 95 11.73 -0.70 4.23
C TRP A 95 11.59 -2.07 4.90
N GLN A 96 10.51 -2.25 5.67
CA GLN A 96 10.19 -3.51 6.33
C GLN A 96 8.76 -3.93 5.98
N PRO A 97 8.50 -5.23 5.79
CA PRO A 97 7.15 -5.76 5.65
C PRO A 97 6.42 -5.69 7.00
N ASP A 98 5.10 -5.86 6.99
CA ASP A 98 4.31 -5.86 8.23
C ASP A 98 4.73 -7.03 9.14
N ALA A 99 4.54 -6.88 10.45
CA ALA A 99 4.76 -7.98 11.40
C ALA A 99 3.91 -9.22 11.06
N ASP A 100 2.72 -9.01 10.48
CA ASP A 100 1.80 -10.06 10.01
C ASP A 100 2.08 -10.54 8.57
N PHE A 101 3.24 -10.21 7.99
CA PHE A 101 3.54 -10.51 6.61
C PHE A 101 3.40 -12.00 6.24
N GLN A 102 3.77 -12.92 7.13
CA GLN A 102 3.58 -14.35 6.88
C GLN A 102 2.10 -14.71 6.70
N ARG A 103 1.22 -14.13 7.54
CA ARG A 103 -0.23 -14.32 7.45
C ARG A 103 -0.77 -13.72 6.15
N GLN A 104 -0.33 -12.51 5.79
CA GLN A 104 -0.73 -11.87 4.53
C GLN A 104 -0.26 -12.65 3.31
N ALA A 105 0.96 -13.18 3.32
CA ALA A 105 1.49 -14.04 2.26
C ALA A 105 0.64 -15.31 2.09
N ALA A 106 0.23 -15.93 3.20
CA ALA A 106 -0.67 -17.08 3.17
C ALA A 106 -2.04 -16.76 2.54
N LEU A 107 -2.60 -15.56 2.81
CA LEU A 107 -3.83 -15.09 2.16
C LEU A 107 -3.68 -14.92 0.65
N TRP A 108 -2.48 -14.60 0.16
CA TRP A 108 -2.17 -14.56 -1.28
C TRP A 108 -1.79 -15.93 -1.86
N GLY A 109 -1.96 -17.02 -1.10
CA GLY A 109 -1.64 -18.38 -1.52
C GLY A 109 -0.15 -18.74 -1.46
N ILE A 110 0.67 -17.94 -0.79
CA ILE A 110 2.12 -18.16 -0.64
C ILE A 110 2.41 -18.56 0.80
N ALA A 111 2.55 -19.87 1.04
CA ALA A 111 2.90 -20.40 2.36
C ALA A 111 4.41 -20.24 2.62
N LEU A 112 4.78 -19.19 3.35
CA LEU A 112 6.15 -18.98 3.81
C LEU A 112 6.38 -19.77 5.10
N THR A 113 7.23 -20.80 5.05
CA THR A 113 7.58 -21.64 6.22
C THR A 113 8.54 -20.97 7.20
N GLN A 114 9.28 -19.96 6.74
CA GLN A 114 10.23 -19.18 7.54
C GLN A 114 9.98 -17.68 7.34
N PRO A 115 10.26 -16.83 8.34
CA PRO A 115 10.23 -15.37 8.16
C PRO A 115 11.17 -14.92 7.04
N ALA A 116 10.93 -13.73 6.48
CA ALA A 116 11.86 -13.10 5.54
C ALA A 116 13.18 -12.81 6.27
N THR A 117 14.30 -13.30 5.75
CA THR A 117 15.61 -13.00 6.36
C THR A 117 16.03 -11.58 5.98
N PRO A 118 16.84 -10.90 6.83
CA PRO A 118 17.33 -9.55 6.51
C PRO A 118 18.14 -9.52 5.21
N GLU A 119 18.83 -10.61 4.87
CA GLU A 119 19.59 -10.74 3.62
C GLU A 119 18.68 -10.79 2.38
N GLU A 120 17.63 -11.61 2.42
CA GLU A 120 16.63 -11.71 1.34
C GLU A 120 15.93 -10.36 1.11
N LEU A 121 15.63 -9.65 2.20
CA LEU A 121 15.02 -8.33 2.17
C LEU A 121 15.98 -7.26 1.62
N ALA A 122 17.25 -7.28 2.02
CA ALA A 122 18.26 -6.35 1.49
C ALA A 122 18.48 -6.56 -0.01
N ALA A 123 18.56 -7.82 -0.47
CA ALA A 123 18.69 -8.15 -1.89
C ALA A 123 17.49 -7.67 -2.71
N PHE A 124 16.27 -7.90 -2.22
CA PHE A 124 15.05 -7.38 -2.81
C PHE A 124 15.06 -5.85 -2.87
N THR A 125 15.49 -5.21 -1.78
CA THR A 125 15.50 -3.76 -1.66
C THR A 125 16.48 -3.10 -2.62
N ALA A 126 17.72 -3.62 -2.69
CA ALA A 126 18.75 -3.11 -3.59
C ALA A 126 18.33 -3.19 -5.08
N TRP A 127 17.71 -4.29 -5.49
CA TRP A 127 17.25 -4.48 -6.87
C TRP A 127 16.16 -3.46 -7.25
N TRP A 128 15.14 -3.33 -6.40
CA TRP A 128 14.02 -2.42 -6.66
C TRP A 128 14.37 -0.95 -6.47
N GLN A 129 15.34 -0.64 -5.62
CA GLN A 129 15.89 0.71 -5.48
C GLN A 129 16.58 1.16 -6.78
N ALA A 130 17.31 0.25 -7.45
CA ALA A 130 17.92 0.54 -8.76
C ALA A 130 16.86 0.69 -9.87
N GLU A 131 15.75 -0.05 -9.79
CA GLU A 131 14.66 0.01 -10.76
C GLU A 131 13.84 1.33 -10.66
N GLY A 132 13.80 1.97 -9.48
CA GLY A 132 13.16 3.27 -9.27
C GLY A 132 11.62 3.29 -9.40
N LYS A 133 10.98 2.12 -9.49
CA LYS A 133 9.52 2.01 -9.61
C LYS A 133 8.83 2.31 -8.27
N VAL A 134 7.63 2.87 -8.37
CA VAL A 134 6.83 3.31 -7.22
C VAL A 134 5.58 2.44 -7.09
N PHE A 135 5.41 1.81 -5.93
CA PHE A 135 4.26 0.94 -5.63
C PHE A 135 3.69 1.23 -4.24
N THR A 136 2.47 0.76 -3.96
CA THR A 136 1.91 0.82 -2.61
C THR A 136 2.55 -0.23 -1.70
N HIS A 137 2.44 -0.05 -0.38
CA HIS A 137 3.00 -0.99 0.59
C HIS A 137 2.53 -2.44 0.38
N ILE A 138 1.23 -2.64 0.17
CA ILE A 138 0.66 -3.97 -0.09
C ILE A 138 1.21 -4.57 -1.39
N GLN A 139 1.40 -3.76 -2.43
CA GLN A 139 2.02 -4.21 -3.68
C GLN A 139 3.49 -4.61 -3.47
N TRP A 140 4.23 -3.88 -2.64
CA TRP A 140 5.59 -4.23 -2.26
C TRP A 140 5.65 -5.57 -1.51
N GLN A 141 4.77 -5.77 -0.54
CA GLN A 141 4.66 -7.04 0.17
C GLN A 141 4.30 -8.20 -0.75
N GLN A 142 3.35 -8.03 -1.66
CA GLN A 142 2.99 -9.07 -2.65
C GLN A 142 4.18 -9.44 -3.54
N LYS A 143 4.96 -8.43 -3.99
CA LYS A 143 6.20 -8.65 -4.76
C LYS A 143 7.25 -9.38 -3.94
N LEU A 144 7.45 -8.99 -2.68
CA LEU A 144 8.38 -9.66 -1.77
C LEU A 144 7.96 -11.12 -1.54
N ALA A 145 6.68 -11.38 -1.28
CA ALA A 145 6.17 -12.74 -1.06
C ALA A 145 6.44 -13.64 -2.27
N ARG A 146 6.19 -13.14 -3.49
CA ARG A 146 6.51 -13.88 -4.73
C ARG A 146 8.02 -14.06 -4.93
N HIS A 147 8.82 -13.03 -4.63
CA HIS A 147 10.27 -13.11 -4.71
C HIS A 147 10.85 -14.18 -3.77
N LEU A 148 10.34 -14.27 -2.54
CA LEU A 148 10.72 -15.30 -1.56
C LEU A 148 10.29 -16.69 -2.00
N GLN A 149 9.08 -16.83 -2.55
CA GLN A 149 8.59 -18.10 -3.08
C GLN A 149 9.53 -18.64 -4.16
N ILE A 150 9.92 -17.79 -5.13
CA ILE A 150 10.79 -18.18 -6.24
C ILE A 150 12.21 -18.49 -5.73
N ASN A 151 12.79 -17.64 -4.88
CA ASN A 151 14.14 -17.86 -4.35
C ASN A 151 14.22 -19.15 -3.53
N ARG A 152 13.22 -19.42 -2.67
CA ARG A 152 13.21 -20.62 -1.83
C ARG A 152 12.92 -21.88 -2.63
N ALA A 153 12.05 -21.80 -3.63
CA ALA A 153 11.87 -22.90 -4.58
C ALA A 153 13.16 -23.21 -5.33
N SER A 154 13.94 -22.18 -5.71
CA SER A 154 15.25 -22.35 -6.35
C SER A 154 16.32 -22.89 -5.39
N ASN A 155 16.32 -22.48 -4.13
CA ASN A 155 17.30 -22.92 -3.11
C ASN A 155 17.03 -24.33 -2.57
N ASN A 156 15.79 -24.82 -2.63
CA ASN A 156 15.45 -26.19 -2.23
C ASN A 156 15.96 -27.28 -3.20
N GLY A 157 16.70 -26.92 -4.26
CA GLY A 157 17.28 -27.85 -5.23
C GLY A 157 18.79 -28.06 -5.11
N GLN A 158 19.56 -27.03 -4.77
CA GLN A 158 21.01 -27.08 -4.53
C GLN A 158 21.43 -25.82 -3.77
N PRO A 159 22.38 -25.89 -2.81
CA PRO A 159 23.05 -24.69 -2.34
C PRO A 159 23.76 -24.00 -3.53
N LYS A 160 23.77 -22.67 -3.50
CA LYS A 160 24.47 -21.78 -4.43
C LYS A 160 25.82 -22.40 -4.82
N ARG A 161 25.96 -22.83 -6.09
CA ARG A 161 27.22 -23.37 -6.61
C ARG A 161 28.30 -22.33 -6.38
N ASP A 162 29.21 -22.61 -5.45
CA ASP A 162 30.40 -21.80 -5.25
C ASP A 162 31.20 -21.83 -6.56
N ILE A 163 31.19 -20.71 -7.28
CA ILE A 163 31.92 -20.53 -8.55
C ILE A 163 33.44 -20.68 -8.37
N ASN A 164 33.93 -20.60 -7.12
CA ASN A 164 35.33 -20.83 -6.75
C ASN A 164 35.58 -22.20 -6.11
N ALA A 165 34.56 -23.04 -5.88
CA ALA A 165 34.76 -24.40 -5.39
C ALA A 165 35.13 -25.29 -6.58
N PHE A 166 36.42 -25.34 -6.90
CA PHE A 166 36.95 -26.38 -7.75
C PHE A 166 36.72 -27.73 -7.06
N SER A 167 35.99 -28.64 -7.71
CA SER A 167 35.92 -30.03 -7.28
C SER A 167 37.35 -30.56 -7.23
N GLU A 168 37.85 -30.90 -6.04
CA GLU A 168 39.14 -31.57 -5.94
C GLU A 168 39.07 -32.86 -6.79
N PRO A 169 39.92 -33.02 -7.82
CA PRO A 169 39.95 -34.25 -8.58
C PRO A 169 40.40 -35.37 -7.64
N ASP A 170 39.67 -36.49 -7.70
CA ASP A 170 39.93 -37.70 -6.93
C ASP A 170 41.41 -38.11 -7.05
N LYS A 171 42.12 -38.11 -5.92
CA LYS A 171 43.56 -38.44 -5.82
C LYS A 171 43.79 -39.94 -5.53
N GLN A 172 42.78 -40.80 -5.66
CA GLN A 172 42.99 -42.24 -5.53
C GLN A 172 43.65 -42.82 -6.79
N ILE A 173 44.97 -42.98 -6.73
CA ILE A 173 45.73 -43.81 -7.69
C ILE A 173 45.34 -45.27 -7.42
N PRO A 174 44.77 -46.00 -8.41
CA PRO A 174 44.43 -47.41 -8.24
C PRO A 174 45.68 -48.24 -7.93
N ASN A 175 45.58 -49.17 -6.97
CA ASN A 175 46.66 -50.09 -6.61
C ASN A 175 47.10 -50.89 -7.84
N GLY A 176 48.30 -50.59 -8.36
CA GLY A 176 48.88 -51.23 -9.55
C GLY A 176 49.78 -50.32 -10.39
N PHE A 177 49.65 -49.00 -10.27
CA PHE A 177 50.56 -48.05 -10.92
C PHE A 177 51.90 -47.96 -10.16
N ARG A 178 52.88 -48.80 -10.54
CA ARG A 178 54.29 -48.58 -10.17
C ARG A 178 54.97 -47.72 -11.25
N GLY A 179 55.47 -46.55 -10.85
CA GLY A 179 56.31 -45.71 -11.71
C GLY A 179 57.60 -46.43 -12.11
N ALA A 180 57.96 -46.32 -13.39
CA ALA A 180 59.30 -46.67 -13.85
C ALA A 180 60.32 -45.68 -13.22
N LYS A 181 61.48 -46.23 -12.82
CA LYS A 181 62.62 -45.50 -12.25
C LYS A 181 63.14 -44.40 -13.17
#